data_AF-A0A2M9ZAS5-F1
#
_entry.id   AF-A0A2M9ZAS5-F1
#
_cell.length_a   1.000
_cell.length_b   1.000
_cell.length_c   1.000
_cell.angle_alpha   90.00
_cell.angle_beta   90.00
_cell.angle_gamma   90.00
#
_symmetry.space_group_name_H-M   'P 1'
#
loop_
_entity.id
_entity.type
_entity.pdbx_description
1 polymer ?
#
loop_
_entity_poly.entity_id
_entity_poly.type
_entity_poly.pdbx_seq_one_letter_code
_entity_poly.pdbx_strand_id
1 'polypeptide(L)'
;MRSIILILIALTISSGQMSIPLWIALLGTYFANGYLIRSKMDPSDPVDLKRYFIFFLWMCLACFVMLLVINLFVSPFITPELQAQFEKHSQDRTQPLPPELSRLLLVSFFVIGLVYSLVVPVWIAKANVLQGIRALPSYLVRADYIQAAWTPYVILFVPVLILFLISGSEEMRLSFWGQILGLVLLFFTLTFDVILQFPVFHIVRGELKRREESNNSEA
;
A
#
# COMPACT_ATOMS: atom_id res chain seq x y z
N MET A 1 -14.43 -6.47 19.47
CA MET A 1 -13.52 -6.85 18.37
C MET A 1 -13.28 -5.64 17.48
N ARG A 2 -12.09 -5.04 17.62
CA ARG A 2 -11.71 -3.71 17.13
C ARG A 2 -11.42 -3.69 15.63
N SER A 3 -12.40 -3.95 14.77
CA SER A 3 -12.41 -3.64 13.32
C SER A 3 -11.09 -3.68 12.54
N ILE A 4 -10.94 -4.67 11.68
CA ILE A 4 -9.72 -5.08 10.95
C ILE A 4 -8.76 -3.98 10.46
N ILE A 5 -9.19 -2.77 10.06
CA ILE A 5 -8.28 -1.66 9.71
C ILE A 5 -7.87 -0.80 10.91
N LEU A 6 -8.80 -0.58 11.85
CA LEU A 6 -8.46 -0.14 13.20
C LEU A 6 -7.80 -1.26 14.02
N ILE A 7 -7.87 -2.53 13.62
CA ILE A 7 -7.07 -3.65 14.13
C ILE A 7 -5.73 -3.66 13.41
N LEU A 8 -5.60 -3.29 12.14
CA LEU A 8 -4.28 -3.19 11.50
C LEU A 8 -3.48 -1.99 12.04
N ILE A 9 -4.17 -0.86 12.29
CA ILE A 9 -3.61 0.37 12.86
C ILE A 9 -3.53 0.32 14.40
N ALA A 10 -4.52 -0.27 15.10
CA ALA A 10 -4.43 -0.51 16.54
C ALA A 10 -3.79 -1.85 16.93
N LEU A 11 -3.42 -2.79 16.05
CA LEU A 11 -2.49 -3.89 16.40
C LEU A 11 -1.04 -3.40 16.25
N THR A 12 -0.77 -2.43 15.36
CA THR A 12 0.49 -1.69 15.36
C THR A 12 0.62 -0.81 16.59
N ILE A 13 -0.48 -0.20 17.04
CA ILE A 13 -0.48 0.70 18.20
C ILE A 13 -0.85 -0.02 19.53
N SER A 14 -1.49 -1.21 19.54
CA SER A 14 -2.08 -1.79 20.77
C SER A 14 -1.74 -3.21 21.24
N SER A 15 -1.24 -4.11 20.42
CA SER A 15 -0.80 -5.42 20.94
C SER A 15 0.26 -6.03 20.04
N GLY A 16 1.51 -5.86 20.45
CA GLY A 16 2.72 -6.23 19.70
C GLY A 16 2.94 -7.74 19.44
N GLN A 17 1.91 -8.60 19.56
CA GLN A 17 2.06 -10.06 19.37
C GLN A 17 1.35 -10.61 18.12
N MET A 18 0.22 -10.04 17.68
CA MET A 18 -0.55 -10.51 16.50
C MET A 18 -0.38 -9.62 15.26
N SER A 19 0.14 -8.40 15.41
CA SER A 19 0.46 -7.51 14.28
C SER A 19 1.59 -8.05 13.42
N ILE A 20 2.67 -8.51 14.05
CA ILE A 20 3.90 -8.90 13.36
C ILE A 20 3.66 -10.09 12.39
N PRO A 21 2.99 -11.20 12.80
CA PRO A 21 2.71 -12.29 11.88
C PRO A 21 1.83 -11.87 10.68
N LEU A 22 0.87 -10.98 10.91
CA LEU A 22 -0.02 -10.49 9.86
C LEU A 22 0.73 -9.59 8.85
N TRP A 23 1.63 -8.72 9.32
CA TRP A 23 2.51 -7.95 8.44
C TRP A 23 3.44 -8.83 7.63
N ILE A 24 4.02 -9.85 8.25
CA ILE A 24 4.86 -10.84 7.56
C ILE A 24 4.04 -11.58 6.50
N ALA A 25 2.80 -11.97 6.80
CA ALA A 25 1.93 -12.63 5.84
C ALA A 25 1.60 -11.72 4.64
N LEU A 26 1.20 -10.47 4.88
CA LEU A 26 0.90 -9.51 3.80
C LEU A 26 2.14 -9.15 2.95
N LEU A 27 3.30 -8.99 3.58
CA LEU A 27 4.56 -8.78 2.86
C LEU A 27 4.94 -10.03 2.05
N GLY A 28 4.70 -11.21 2.61
CA GLY A 28 4.93 -12.49 1.94
C GLY A 28 4.04 -12.70 0.72
N THR A 29 2.74 -12.40 0.82
CA THR A 29 1.82 -12.50 -0.33
C THR A 29 2.18 -11.47 -1.40
N TYR A 30 2.48 -10.24 -1.02
CA TYR A 30 2.92 -9.20 -1.95
C TYR A 30 4.24 -9.57 -2.65
N PHE A 31 5.20 -10.15 -1.93
CA PHE A 31 6.43 -10.70 -2.49
C PHE A 31 6.15 -11.82 -3.50
N ALA A 32 5.37 -12.82 -3.11
CA ALA A 32 5.08 -13.98 -3.94
C ALA A 32 4.34 -13.57 -5.23
N ASN A 33 3.33 -12.72 -5.11
CA ASN A 33 2.56 -12.22 -6.25
C ASN A 33 3.42 -11.34 -7.16
N GLY A 34 4.21 -10.41 -6.60
CA GLY A 34 5.14 -9.59 -7.38
C GLY A 34 6.20 -10.42 -8.11
N TYR A 35 6.73 -11.48 -7.48
CA TYR A 35 7.67 -12.41 -8.12
C TYR A 35 7.02 -13.15 -9.28
N LEU A 36 5.86 -13.77 -9.07
CA LEU A 36 5.13 -14.51 -10.10
C LEU A 36 4.82 -13.66 -11.31
N ILE A 37 4.48 -12.40 -11.07
CA ILE A 37 4.16 -11.42 -12.10
C ILE A 37 5.45 -11.02 -12.86
N ARG A 38 6.49 -10.57 -12.16
CA ARG A 38 7.70 -10.06 -12.81
C ARG A 38 8.51 -11.15 -13.51
N SER A 39 8.56 -12.37 -12.97
CA SER A 39 9.28 -13.51 -13.56
C SER A 39 8.68 -14.00 -14.89
N LYS A 40 7.41 -13.68 -15.16
CA LYS A 40 6.69 -14.11 -16.38
C LYS A 40 6.41 -13.00 -17.38
N MET A 41 6.57 -11.73 -16.98
CA MET A 41 6.21 -10.57 -17.81
C MET A 41 7.21 -10.22 -18.90
N ASP A 42 8.50 -10.39 -18.65
CA ASP A 42 9.56 -10.18 -19.65
C ASP A 42 10.27 -11.52 -19.87
N PRO A 43 9.89 -12.30 -20.90
CA PRO A 43 10.52 -13.58 -21.20
C PRO A 43 11.98 -13.46 -21.61
N SER A 44 12.41 -12.27 -22.07
CA SER A 44 13.78 -12.01 -22.48
C SER A 44 14.72 -11.70 -21.30
N ASP A 45 14.15 -11.21 -20.19
CA ASP A 45 14.87 -10.91 -18.94
C ASP A 45 14.04 -11.33 -17.71
N PRO A 46 13.90 -12.65 -17.46
CA PRO A 46 13.18 -13.16 -16.30
C PRO A 46 13.99 -12.92 -15.03
N VAL A 47 13.32 -12.48 -13.97
CA VAL A 47 13.99 -12.22 -12.69
C VAL A 47 14.11 -13.52 -11.88
N ASP A 48 15.34 -13.87 -11.51
CA ASP A 48 15.63 -14.97 -10.60
C ASP A 48 15.08 -14.72 -9.18
N LEU A 49 14.56 -15.76 -8.52
CA LEU A 49 14.00 -15.67 -7.16
C LEU A 49 15.01 -15.09 -6.14
N LYS A 50 16.28 -15.51 -6.20
CA LYS A 50 17.33 -15.00 -5.30
C LYS A 50 17.56 -13.50 -5.48
N ARG A 51 17.62 -13.04 -6.73
CA ARG A 51 17.81 -11.62 -7.07
C ARG A 51 16.58 -10.81 -6.67
N TYR A 52 15.39 -11.34 -6.92
CA TYR A 52 14.12 -10.73 -6.53
C TYR A 52 13.97 -10.61 -5.01
N PHE A 53 14.40 -11.62 -4.25
CA PHE A 53 14.41 -11.57 -2.78
C PHE A 53 15.31 -10.46 -2.24
N ILE A 54 16.53 -10.34 -2.77
CA ILE A 54 17.45 -9.24 -2.39
C ILE A 54 16.85 -7.88 -2.76
N PHE A 55 16.30 -7.74 -3.97
CA PHE A 55 15.57 -6.54 -4.38
C PHE A 55 14.43 -6.21 -3.42
N PHE A 56 13.63 -7.20 -3.02
CA PHE A 56 12.51 -7.01 -2.13
C PHE A 56 12.93 -6.50 -0.75
N LEU A 57 14.04 -7.01 -0.20
CA LEU A 57 14.60 -6.48 1.05
C LEU A 57 15.00 -5.01 0.92
N TRP A 58 15.67 -4.65 -0.18
CA TRP A 58 16.01 -3.24 -0.47
C TRP A 58 14.78 -2.37 -0.65
N MET A 59 13.73 -2.89 -1.30
CA MET A 59 12.46 -2.21 -1.47
C MET A 59 11.78 -1.97 -0.12
N CYS A 60 11.72 -2.97 0.76
CA CYS A 60 11.21 -2.81 2.12
C CYS A 60 11.97 -1.74 2.90
N LEU A 61 13.30 -1.74 2.81
CA LEU A 61 14.12 -0.69 3.44
C LEU A 61 13.83 0.69 2.84
N ALA A 62 13.72 0.81 1.52
CA ALA A 62 13.39 2.06 0.85
C ALA A 62 12.00 2.57 1.22
N CYS A 63 11.02 1.67 1.32
CA CYS A 63 9.68 1.97 1.84
C CYS A 63 9.74 2.49 3.27
N PHE A 64 10.54 1.86 4.14
CA PHE A 64 10.71 2.31 5.52
C PHE A 64 11.34 3.71 5.59
N VAL A 65 12.39 3.97 4.79
CA VAL A 65 13.00 5.30 4.70
C VAL A 65 12.00 6.34 4.20
N MET A 66 11.19 6.02 3.20
CA MET A 66 10.16 6.94 2.68
C MET A 66 9.10 7.25 3.74
N LEU A 67 8.70 6.29 4.59
CA LEU A 67 7.80 6.56 5.73
C LEU A 67 8.43 7.56 6.71
N LEU A 68 9.71 7.41 7.02
CA LEU A 68 10.43 8.33 7.90
C LEU A 68 10.46 9.75 7.32
N VAL A 69 10.74 9.86 6.02
CA VAL A 69 10.73 11.15 5.32
C VAL A 69 9.35 11.79 5.38
N ILE A 70 8.30 11.04 5.06
CA ILE A 70 6.91 11.53 5.16
C ILE A 70 6.60 11.99 6.58
N ASN A 71 7.00 11.24 7.60
CA ASN A 71 6.79 11.61 8.99
C ASN A 71 7.49 12.94 9.34
N LEU A 72 8.72 13.16 8.86
CA LEU A 72 9.42 14.43 9.04
C LEU A 72 8.67 15.61 8.40
N PHE A 73 8.02 15.40 7.25
CA PHE A 73 7.21 16.44 6.60
C PHE A 73 5.85 16.66 7.27
N VAL A 74 5.24 15.61 7.84
CA VAL A 74 3.92 15.71 8.49
C VAL A 74 4.04 16.19 9.94
N SER A 75 5.12 15.85 10.64
CA SER A 75 5.33 16.16 12.06
C SER A 75 5.10 17.64 12.42
N PRO A 76 5.52 18.64 11.63
CA PRO A 76 5.25 20.05 11.93
C PRO A 76 3.77 20.44 11.91
N PHE A 77 2.92 19.64 11.26
CA PHE A 77 1.47 19.88 11.16
C PHE A 77 0.68 19.21 12.28
N ILE A 78 1.33 18.45 13.16
CA ILE A 78 0.71 17.83 14.33
C ILE A 78 0.74 18.85 15.47
N THR A 79 -0.42 19.42 15.83
CA THR A 79 -0.48 20.39 16.93
C THR A 79 -0.24 19.72 18.28
N PRO A 80 0.23 20.46 19.30
CA PRO A 80 0.37 19.93 20.66
C PRO A 80 -0.93 19.35 21.23
N GLU A 81 -2.11 19.87 20.86
CA GLU A 81 -3.39 19.30 21.28
C GLU A 81 -3.64 17.93 20.65
N LEU A 82 -3.31 17.78 19.36
CA LEU A 82 -3.42 16.51 18.62
C LEU A 82 -2.46 15.45 19.19
N GLN A 83 -1.27 15.87 19.59
CA GLN A 83 -0.29 15.01 20.25
C GLN A 83 -0.77 14.56 21.65
N ALA A 84 -1.32 15.48 22.44
CA ALA A 84 -1.91 15.15 23.74
C ALA A 84 -3.13 14.21 23.62
N GLN A 85 -3.96 14.40 22.59
CA GLN A 85 -5.06 13.49 22.26
C GLN A 85 -4.55 12.09 21.90
N PHE A 86 -3.48 11.99 21.12
CA PHE A 86 -2.84 10.73 20.77
C PHE A 86 -2.27 10.01 22.00
N GLU A 87 -1.55 10.72 22.86
CA GLU A 87 -0.99 10.19 24.10
C GLU A 87 -2.08 9.70 25.05
N LYS A 88 -3.16 10.47 25.21
CA LYS A 88 -4.31 10.08 26.05
C LYS A 88 -5.00 8.82 25.52
N HIS A 89 -5.20 8.72 24.20
CA HIS A 89 -5.75 7.51 23.58
C HIS A 89 -4.78 6.31 23.68
N SER A 90 -3.47 6.55 23.66
CA SER A 90 -2.48 5.48 23.83
C SER A 90 -2.53 4.85 25.23
N GLN A 91 -2.89 5.64 26.24
CA GLN A 91 -3.05 5.23 27.63
C GLN A 91 -4.40 4.54 27.88
N ASP A 92 -5.49 5.04 27.29
CA ASP A 92 -6.82 4.44 27.37
C ASP A 92 -7.40 4.11 25.98
N ARG A 93 -7.14 2.88 25.54
CA ARG A 93 -7.59 2.36 24.24
C ARG A 93 -9.04 1.88 24.23
N THR A 94 -9.77 2.06 25.34
CA THR A 94 -11.20 1.72 25.40
C THR A 94 -12.07 2.85 24.85
N GLN A 95 -11.54 4.07 24.84
CA GLN A 95 -12.23 5.23 24.28
C GLN A 95 -12.11 5.26 22.75
N PRO A 96 -13.15 5.70 22.02
CA PRO A 96 -13.07 5.89 20.58
C PRO A 96 -12.01 6.94 20.23
N LEU A 97 -11.43 6.83 19.04
CA LEU A 97 -10.50 7.84 18.54
C LEU A 97 -11.21 9.20 18.43
N PRO A 98 -10.56 10.29 18.88
CA PRO A 98 -11.06 11.64 18.64
C PRO A 98 -11.36 11.87 17.15
N PRO A 99 -12.43 12.61 16.79
CA PRO A 99 -12.82 12.81 15.40
C PRO A 99 -11.72 13.46 14.54
N GLU A 100 -10.98 14.42 15.10
CA GLU A 100 -9.89 15.14 14.42
C GLU A 100 -8.72 14.21 14.12
N LEU A 101 -8.31 13.42 15.11
CA LEU A 101 -7.26 12.41 14.96
C LEU A 101 -7.68 11.32 13.96
N SER A 102 -8.94 10.89 13.98
CA SER A 102 -9.48 9.94 13.02
C SER A 102 -9.41 10.45 11.58
N ARG A 103 -9.78 11.71 11.35
CA ARG A 103 -9.70 12.35 10.02
C ARG A 103 -8.24 12.48 9.56
N LEU A 104 -7.35 12.93 10.45
CA LEU A 104 -5.93 13.08 10.13
C LEU A 104 -5.31 11.74 9.74
N LEU A 105 -5.59 10.67 10.49
CA LEU A 105 -5.09 9.33 10.19
C LEU A 105 -5.61 8.83 8.84
N LEU A 106 -6.89 9.05 8.55
CA LEU A 106 -7.52 8.60 7.31
C LEU A 106 -6.98 9.34 6.08
N VAL A 107 -6.85 10.66 6.17
CA VAL A 107 -6.26 11.49 5.10
C VAL A 107 -4.78 11.16 4.92
N SER A 108 -4.03 11.02 6.01
CA SER A 108 -2.61 10.66 5.95
C SER A 108 -2.44 9.29 5.30
N PHE A 109 -3.21 8.28 5.71
CA PHE A 109 -3.15 6.96 5.11
C PHE A 109 -3.47 6.99 3.61
N PHE A 110 -4.48 7.76 3.20
CA PHE A 110 -4.85 7.95 1.80
C PHE A 110 -3.71 8.59 0.98
N VAL A 111 -3.19 9.73 1.43
CA VAL A 111 -2.12 10.46 0.74
C VAL A 111 -0.84 9.63 0.67
N ILE A 112 -0.47 8.99 1.77
CA ILE A 112 0.69 8.10 1.82
C ILE A 112 0.51 6.99 0.79
N GLY A 113 -0.62 6.28 0.81
CA GLY A 113 -0.86 5.20 -0.15
C GLY A 113 -0.88 5.66 -1.62
N LEU A 114 -1.35 6.88 -1.91
CA LEU A 114 -1.21 7.48 -3.25
C LEU A 114 0.25 7.68 -3.67
N VAL A 115 1.12 8.10 -2.74
CA VAL A 115 2.56 8.23 -3.02
C VAL A 115 3.19 6.86 -3.25
N TYR A 116 2.91 5.88 -2.38
CA TYR A 116 3.45 4.52 -2.54
C TYR A 116 2.97 3.86 -3.83
N SER A 117 1.70 4.04 -4.21
CA SER A 117 1.16 3.48 -5.46
C SER A 117 1.77 4.10 -6.72
N LEU A 118 2.34 5.31 -6.64
CA LEU A 118 3.12 5.89 -7.75
C LEU A 118 4.56 5.39 -7.80
N VAL A 119 5.17 5.17 -6.64
CA VAL A 119 6.61 4.95 -6.52
C VAL A 119 6.98 3.47 -6.58
N VAL A 120 6.30 2.64 -5.78
CA VAL A 120 6.63 1.21 -5.61
C VAL A 120 6.52 0.43 -6.93
N PRO A 121 5.47 0.62 -7.76
CA PRO A 121 5.38 -0.12 -9.01
C PRO A 121 6.55 0.12 -9.97
N VAL A 122 7.13 1.33 -9.98
CA VAL A 122 8.32 1.62 -10.78
C VAL A 122 9.51 0.81 -10.30
N TRP A 123 9.70 0.71 -8.99
CA TRP A 123 10.78 -0.08 -8.40
C TRP A 123 10.65 -1.56 -8.73
N ILE A 124 9.43 -2.10 -8.65
CA ILE A 124 9.13 -3.50 -8.99
C ILE A 124 9.32 -3.75 -10.48
N ALA A 125 8.83 -2.87 -11.34
CA ALA A 125 9.00 -3.00 -12.79
C ALA A 125 10.47 -3.06 -13.19
N LYS A 126 11.32 -2.24 -12.56
CA LYS A 126 12.78 -2.24 -12.76
C LYS A 126 13.51 -3.35 -11.99
N ALA A 127 12.84 -4.05 -11.08
CA ALA A 127 13.45 -5.00 -10.14
C ALA A 127 14.70 -4.46 -9.43
N ASN A 128 14.79 -3.13 -9.28
CA ASN A 128 15.93 -2.41 -8.74
C ASN A 128 15.49 -1.03 -8.26
N VAL A 129 15.70 -0.75 -6.97
CA VAL A 129 15.29 0.51 -6.33
C VAL A 129 16.00 1.71 -6.93
N LEU A 130 17.32 1.66 -7.13
CA LEU A 130 18.11 2.77 -7.66
C LEU A 130 17.72 3.13 -9.10
N GLN A 131 17.57 2.11 -9.95
CA GLN A 131 17.09 2.33 -11.32
C GLN A 131 15.65 2.84 -11.33
N GLY A 132 14.81 2.33 -10.43
CA GLY A 132 13.44 2.79 -10.26
C GLY A 132 13.36 4.26 -9.84
N ILE A 133 14.18 4.72 -8.90
CA ILE A 133 14.28 6.14 -8.50
C ILE A 133 14.67 7.01 -9.70
N ARG A 134 15.67 6.59 -10.48
CA ARG A 134 16.12 7.34 -11.67
C ARG A 134 15.04 7.42 -12.75
N ALA A 135 14.25 6.35 -12.92
CA ALA A 135 13.20 6.29 -13.93
C ALA A 135 11.90 7.00 -13.49
N LEU A 136 11.67 7.15 -12.19
CA LEU A 136 10.44 7.69 -11.61
C LEU A 136 9.98 9.03 -12.25
N PRO A 137 10.82 10.06 -12.47
CA PRO A 137 10.37 11.32 -13.06
C PRO A 137 9.75 11.16 -14.45
N SER A 138 10.25 10.22 -15.26
CA SER A 138 9.74 9.96 -16.60
C SER A 138 8.33 9.34 -16.61
N TYR A 139 7.92 8.68 -15.53
CA TYR A 139 6.57 8.16 -15.36
C TYR A 139 5.65 9.16 -14.66
N LEU A 140 6.17 10.01 -13.76
CA LEU A 140 5.35 11.00 -13.06
C LEU A 140 4.82 12.11 -13.98
N VAL A 141 5.41 12.32 -15.15
CA VAL A 141 4.87 13.25 -16.17
C VAL A 141 3.79 12.63 -17.05
N ARG A 142 3.56 11.32 -16.93
CA ARG A 142 2.64 10.55 -17.78
C ARG A 142 1.29 10.39 -17.11
N ALA A 143 0.28 11.08 -17.62
CA ALA A 143 -1.09 11.02 -17.09
C ALA A 143 -1.69 9.60 -17.12
N ASP A 144 -1.38 8.83 -18.17
CA ASP A 144 -1.80 7.43 -18.32
C ASP A 144 -1.21 6.54 -17.20
N TYR A 145 0.05 6.78 -16.83
CA TYR A 145 0.67 6.09 -15.71
C TYR A 145 0.05 6.47 -14.37
N ILE A 146 -0.13 7.78 -14.10
CA ILE A 146 -0.74 8.25 -12.85
C ILE A 146 -2.13 7.63 -12.69
N GLN A 147 -2.94 7.62 -13.74
CA GLN A 147 -4.25 7.00 -13.72
C GLN A 147 -4.17 5.50 -13.46
N ALA A 148 -3.28 4.78 -14.15
CA ALA A 148 -3.07 3.35 -13.94
C ALA A 148 -2.59 3.02 -12.51
N ALA A 149 -1.80 3.90 -11.89
CA ALA A 149 -1.28 3.77 -10.53
C ALA A 149 -2.34 4.05 -9.45
N TRP A 150 -3.05 5.17 -9.56
CA TRP A 150 -4.00 5.61 -8.54
C TRP A 150 -5.34 4.91 -8.61
N THR A 151 -5.81 4.51 -9.79
CA THR A 151 -7.15 3.90 -9.94
C THR A 151 -7.29 2.63 -9.09
N PRO A 152 -6.37 1.64 -9.14
CA PRO A 152 -6.39 0.49 -8.25
C PRO A 152 -6.41 0.88 -6.77
N TYR A 153 -5.58 1.84 -6.37
CA TYR A 153 -5.48 2.27 -4.98
C TYR A 153 -6.78 2.91 -4.49
N VAL A 154 -7.41 3.77 -5.29
CA VAL A 154 -8.69 4.41 -4.93
C VAL A 154 -9.79 3.36 -4.81
N ILE A 155 -9.86 2.39 -5.73
CA ILE A 155 -10.84 1.31 -5.64
C ILE A 155 -10.62 0.46 -4.38
N LEU A 156 -9.37 0.21 -3.98
CA LEU A 156 -9.04 -0.46 -2.70
C LEU A 156 -9.37 0.39 -1.48
N PHE A 157 -9.18 1.71 -1.57
CA PHE A 157 -9.39 2.60 -0.44
C PHE A 157 -10.86 2.64 0.00
N VAL A 158 -11.81 2.53 -0.93
CA VAL A 158 -13.25 2.52 -0.63
C VAL A 158 -13.67 1.40 0.34
N PRO A 159 -13.39 0.10 0.09
CA PRO A 159 -13.74 -0.95 1.04
C PRO A 159 -13.00 -0.80 2.37
N VAL A 160 -11.77 -0.29 2.37
CA VAL A 160 -11.01 0.03 3.59
C VAL A 160 -11.71 1.13 4.39
N LEU A 161 -12.18 2.18 3.74
CA LEU A 161 -12.94 3.26 4.34
C LEU A 161 -14.27 2.74 4.93
N ILE A 162 -15.00 1.90 4.22
CA ILE A 162 -16.25 1.31 4.70
C ILE A 162 -16.01 0.44 5.93
N LEU A 163 -14.96 -0.40 5.91
CA LEU A 163 -14.55 -1.17 7.08
C LEU A 163 -14.22 -0.26 8.28
N PHE A 164 -13.55 0.87 8.05
CA PHE A 164 -13.25 1.88 9.07
C PHE A 164 -14.49 2.60 9.61
N LEU A 165 -15.56 2.73 8.82
CA LEU A 165 -16.83 3.30 9.27
C LEU A 165 -17.65 2.28 10.08
N ILE A 166 -17.78 1.04 9.60
CA ILE A 166 -18.47 -0.08 10.30
C ILE A 166 -17.87 -0.27 11.69
N SER A 167 -16.55 -0.28 11.72
CA SER A 167 -15.67 -0.23 12.87
C SER A 167 -16.04 0.75 13.99
N GLY A 168 -16.40 1.98 13.61
CA GLY A 168 -16.73 3.05 14.54
C GLY A 168 -18.16 2.99 15.06
N SER A 169 -19.02 2.16 14.46
CA SER A 169 -20.41 1.97 14.86
C SER A 169 -20.56 0.66 15.62
N GLU A 170 -20.92 0.75 16.90
CA GLU A 170 -21.17 -0.43 17.72
C GLU A 170 -22.34 -1.28 17.18
N GLU A 171 -23.38 -0.61 16.69
CA GLU A 171 -24.55 -1.25 16.05
C GLU A 171 -24.13 -2.06 14.82
N MET A 172 -23.39 -1.46 13.88
CA MET A 172 -22.91 -2.15 12.68
C MET A 172 -21.99 -3.31 13.05
N ARG A 173 -21.07 -3.10 14.00
CA ARG A 173 -20.10 -4.11 14.44
C ARG A 173 -20.75 -5.34 15.06
N LEU A 174 -21.84 -5.17 15.81
CA LEU A 174 -22.55 -6.26 16.47
C LEU A 174 -23.66 -6.86 15.60
N SER A 175 -24.11 -6.14 14.57
CA SER A 175 -25.14 -6.62 13.65
C SER A 175 -24.65 -7.77 12.76
N PHE A 176 -25.55 -8.71 12.48
CA PHE A 176 -25.32 -9.80 11.52
C PHE A 176 -24.93 -9.27 10.13
N TRP A 177 -25.64 -8.23 9.65
CA TRP A 177 -25.37 -7.62 8.34
C TRP A 177 -24.01 -6.93 8.28
N GLY A 178 -23.59 -6.24 9.34
CA GLY A 178 -22.28 -5.61 9.39
C GLY A 178 -21.13 -6.62 9.48
N GLN A 179 -21.35 -7.79 10.09
CA GLN A 179 -20.38 -8.90 10.08
C GLN A 179 -20.23 -9.52 8.68
N ILE A 180 -21.33 -9.76 7.97
CA ILE A 180 -21.30 -10.23 6.57
C ILE A 180 -20.58 -9.23 5.68
N LEU A 181 -20.96 -7.96 5.76
CA LEU A 181 -20.32 -6.90 4.98
C LEU A 181 -18.82 -6.81 5.31
N GLY A 182 -18.45 -6.93 6.59
CA GLY A 182 -17.05 -6.97 7.02
C GLY A 182 -16.25 -8.12 6.40
N LEU A 183 -16.82 -9.33 6.33
CA LEU A 183 -16.18 -10.48 5.69
C LEU A 183 -15.99 -10.30 4.18
N VAL A 184 -17.01 -9.77 3.49
CA VAL A 184 -16.92 -9.48 2.05
C VAL A 184 -15.82 -8.45 1.76
N LEU A 185 -15.79 -7.35 2.51
CA LEU A 185 -14.78 -6.30 2.35
C LEU A 185 -13.37 -6.78 2.71
N LEU A 186 -13.25 -7.68 3.69
CA LEU A 186 -11.98 -8.33 4.01
C LEU A 186 -11.47 -9.17 2.84
N PHE A 187 -12.33 -9.98 2.22
CA PHE A 187 -11.97 -10.77 1.06
C PHE A 187 -11.50 -9.89 -0.11
N PHE A 188 -12.21 -8.79 -0.38
CA PHE A 188 -11.76 -7.81 -1.37
C PHE A 188 -10.39 -7.22 -1.04
N THR A 189 -10.14 -6.86 0.23
CA THR A 189 -8.85 -6.29 0.66
C THR A 189 -7.71 -7.28 0.49
N LEU A 190 -7.93 -8.56 0.80
CA LEU A 190 -6.92 -9.62 0.69
C LEU A 190 -6.61 -10.01 -0.76
N THR A 191 -7.58 -9.91 -1.66
CA THR A 191 -7.41 -10.24 -3.10
C THR A 191 -6.93 -9.04 -3.92
N PHE A 192 -6.92 -7.84 -3.33
CA PHE A 192 -6.55 -6.62 -4.01
C PHE A 192 -5.04 -6.46 -4.23
N ASP A 193 -4.23 -7.27 -3.57
CA ASP A 193 -2.77 -7.26 -3.76
C ASP A 193 -2.38 -7.58 -5.20
N VAL A 194 -3.14 -8.43 -5.90
CA VAL A 194 -2.99 -8.70 -7.34
C VAL A 194 -3.34 -7.47 -8.18
N ILE A 195 -4.40 -6.75 -7.84
CA ILE A 195 -4.84 -5.56 -8.59
C ILE A 195 -3.84 -4.41 -8.40
N LEU A 196 -3.22 -4.29 -7.22
CA LEU A 196 -2.15 -3.32 -6.96
C LEU A 196 -0.88 -3.56 -7.79
N GLN A 197 -0.75 -4.71 -8.45
CA GLN A 197 0.35 -5.01 -9.38
C GLN A 197 0.03 -4.57 -10.82
N PHE A 198 -1.20 -4.13 -11.10
CA PHE A 198 -1.58 -3.61 -12.42
C PHE A 198 -0.68 -2.48 -12.96
N PRO A 199 -0.21 -1.50 -12.14
CA PRO A 199 0.68 -0.46 -12.64
C PRO A 199 2.04 -1.02 -13.05
N VAL A 200 2.52 -2.09 -12.40
CA VAL A 200 3.74 -2.82 -12.81
C VAL A 200 3.54 -3.42 -14.19
N PHE A 201 2.40 -4.09 -14.41
CA PHE A 201 2.04 -4.63 -15.73
C PHE A 201 2.03 -3.54 -16.80
N HIS A 202 1.41 -2.41 -16.51
CA HIS A 202 1.32 -1.28 -17.43
C HIS A 202 2.71 -0.75 -17.84
N ILE A 203 3.63 -0.63 -16.89
CA ILE A 203 5.01 -0.21 -17.17
C ILE A 203 5.71 -1.24 -18.06
N VAL A 204 5.79 -2.51 -17.63
CA VAL A 204 6.60 -3.53 -18.31
C VAL A 204 6.10 -3.76 -19.74
N ARG A 205 4.79 -3.88 -19.94
CA ARG A 205 4.21 -4.06 -21.27
C ARG A 205 4.45 -2.86 -22.18
N GLY A 206 4.38 -1.64 -21.64
CA GLY A 206 4.67 -0.41 -22.39
C GLY A 206 6.14 -0.29 -22.79
N GLU A 207 7.06 -0.95 -22.09
CA GLU A 207 8.48 -1.01 -22.46
C GLU A 207 8.78 -2.07 -23.51
N LEU A 208 8.20 -3.25 -23.35
CA LEU A 208 8.30 -4.33 -24.35
C LEU A 208 7.81 -3.86 -25.72
N LYS A 209 6.63 -3.25 -25.77
CA LYS A 209 6.08 -2.72 -27.02
C LYS A 209 7.01 -1.70 -27.69
N ARG A 210 7.64 -0.81 -26.90
CA ARG A 210 8.58 0.19 -27.43
C ARG A 210 9.88 -0.43 -27.95
N ARG A 211 10.36 -1.52 -27.33
CA ARG A 211 11.52 -2.28 -27.82
C ARG A 211 11.20 -3.04 -29.11
N GLU A 212 10.00 -3.61 -29.22
CA GLU A 212 9.54 -4.28 -30.45
C GLU A 212 9.42 -3.29 -31.62
N GLU A 213 8.86 -2.11 -31.35
CA GLU A 213 8.74 -1.03 -32.35
C GLU A 213 10.12 -0.50 -32.81
N SER A 214 11.10 -0.36 -31.90
CA SER A 214 12.45 0.05 -32.29
C SER A 214 13.16 -1.02 -33.13
N ASN A 215 13.07 -2.29 -32.74
CA ASN A 215 13.73 -3.38 -33.46
C ASN A 215 13.15 -3.58 -34.87
N ASN A 216 11.85 -3.35 -35.06
CA ASN A 216 11.22 -3.41 -36.38
C ASN A 216 11.53 -2.18 -37.26
N SER A 217 11.99 -1.07 -36.69
CA SER A 217 12.41 0.12 -37.44
C SER A 217 13.88 0.08 -37.88
N GLU A 218 14.68 -0.79 -37.26
CA GLU A 218 16.10 -1.00 -37.57
C GLU A 218 16.35 -2.23 -38.47
N ALA A 219 15.32 -3.04 -38.73
CA ALA A 219 15.34 -4.23 -39.59
C ALA A 219 14.78 -3.93 -40.99
#